data_AF-J2LJN7-F1
#
_entry.id   AF-J2LJN7-F1
#
_cell.length_a   1.000
_cell.length_b   1.000
_cell.length_c   1.000
_cell.angle_alpha   90.00
_cell.angle_beta   90.00
_cell.angle_gamma   90.00
#
_symmetry.space_group_name_H-M   'P 1'
#
loop_
_entity.id
_entity.type
_entity.pdbx_description
1 polymer ?
#
loop_
_entity_poly.entity_id
_entity_poly.type
_entity_poly.pdbx_seq_one_letter_code
_entity_poly.pdbx_strand_id
1 'polypeptide(L)'
;MALTLTLPQAGGLKPYTLRGSAPVKPAAGLKFNRIAYSAAHVVADPLAAVDPWLACAIDWDTTIAYRRHLWSLGLGVAEAMDTAQRGMGLDWPTSLELVRRSLDAAKDVPGALVASGCGTDHLVLENVKTVDEVIRGYEEQMAAIEKLGGKLILMASRALARVATSPADYERVYDRILSQARQPVVLHWLGDMFDPALAGYWGSGDVEKAMDTALGIINAHAGKVDGIKISLLDKDKEIAMRRRLPAGVRMYTGDDFNYAELIAGDGFGKETTHGQSDALLGIFDAIAPAASVALGELAQGHIEKFHAILGPTVPLSRHIFAAPTRFYKTGVVFMAWLNGHQSHFTMVGGQQSTRSLQHFAELFRLADAANLLEQPELAVRRMKTLLALHGIE
;
A
#
# COMPACT_ATOMS: atom_id res chain seq x y z
N MET A 1 -1.50 -30.49 18.42
CA MET A 1 -0.72 -30.12 19.62
C MET A 1 -0.69 -28.60 19.68
N ALA A 2 -0.73 -28.00 20.87
CA ALA A 2 -0.57 -26.55 20.98
C ALA A 2 0.83 -26.15 20.49
N LEU A 3 0.91 -25.15 19.61
CA LEU A 3 2.19 -24.65 19.10
C LEU A 3 2.73 -23.58 20.06
N THR A 4 3.89 -23.85 20.66
CA THR A 4 4.54 -22.96 21.62
C THR A 4 5.97 -22.63 21.20
N LEU A 5 6.36 -21.37 21.37
CA LEU A 5 7.72 -20.87 21.17
C LEU A 5 8.07 -19.80 22.19
N THR A 6 9.37 -19.59 22.42
CA THR A 6 9.86 -18.55 23.32
C THR A 6 10.04 -17.26 22.53
N LEU A 7 9.39 -16.18 22.95
CA LEU A 7 9.46 -14.87 22.28
C LEU A 7 10.06 -13.81 23.21
N PRO A 8 10.85 -12.85 22.69
CA PRO A 8 11.30 -11.70 23.47
C PRO A 8 10.13 -10.77 23.81
N GLN A 9 10.13 -10.29 25.05
CA GLN A 9 9.18 -9.31 25.59
C GLN A 9 9.97 -8.32 26.47
N ALA A 10 9.34 -7.22 26.88
CA ALA A 10 9.87 -6.36 27.93
C ALA A 10 10.22 -7.21 29.18
N GLY A 11 11.49 -7.14 29.60
CA GLY A 11 12.00 -7.87 30.77
C GLY A 11 12.47 -9.30 30.52
N GLY A 12 12.54 -9.78 29.27
CA GLY A 12 13.21 -11.05 28.93
C GLY A 12 12.47 -11.92 27.93
N LEU A 13 12.78 -13.21 27.95
CA LEU A 13 12.16 -14.22 27.09
C LEU A 13 10.97 -14.87 27.80
N LYS A 14 9.84 -15.01 27.11
CA LYS A 14 8.64 -15.67 27.66
C LYS A 14 8.04 -16.68 26.67
N PRO A 15 7.49 -17.81 27.17
CA PRO A 15 6.76 -18.73 26.32
C PRO A 15 5.49 -18.05 25.79
N TYR A 16 5.22 -18.28 24.52
CA TYR A 16 4.00 -17.86 23.83
C TYR A 16 3.38 -19.08 23.15
N THR A 17 2.12 -19.35 23.48
CA THR A 17 1.34 -20.42 22.86
C THR A 17 0.35 -19.77 21.91
N LEU A 18 0.37 -20.20 20.65
CA LEU A 18 -0.57 -19.70 19.64
C LEU A 18 -2.01 -19.94 20.10
N ARG A 19 -2.85 -18.92 19.94
CA ARG A 19 -4.27 -18.93 20.30
C ARG A 19 -5.18 -18.70 19.09
N GLY A 20 -4.61 -18.25 17.98
CA GLY A 20 -5.31 -18.02 16.74
C GLY A 20 -5.76 -19.32 16.07
N SER A 21 -6.69 -19.16 15.15
CA SER A 21 -7.11 -20.17 14.18
C SER A 21 -6.60 -19.78 12.79
N ALA A 22 -6.54 -20.76 11.89
CA ALA A 22 -6.22 -20.47 10.50
C ALA A 22 -7.29 -19.52 9.90
N PRO A 23 -6.89 -18.53 9.10
CA PRO A 23 -7.82 -17.59 8.46
C PRO A 23 -8.84 -18.33 7.60
N VAL A 24 -10.07 -17.81 7.59
CA VAL A 24 -11.12 -18.29 6.68
C VAL A 24 -10.68 -18.00 5.25
N LYS A 25 -10.74 -19.02 4.39
CA LYS A 25 -10.49 -18.85 2.96
C LYS A 25 -11.73 -18.23 2.31
N PRO A 26 -11.60 -17.14 1.53
CA PRO A 26 -12.74 -16.56 0.83
C PRO A 26 -13.26 -17.53 -0.23
N ALA A 27 -14.57 -17.50 -0.46
CA ALA A 27 -15.19 -18.23 -1.56
C ALA A 27 -14.72 -17.66 -2.91
N ALA A 28 -14.56 -18.53 -3.90
CA ALA A 28 -14.22 -18.10 -5.25
C ALA A 28 -15.32 -17.18 -5.83
N GLY A 29 -14.92 -16.10 -6.53
CA GLY A 29 -15.85 -15.18 -7.17
C GLY A 29 -16.60 -14.25 -6.21
N LEU A 30 -16.08 -14.04 -5.00
CA LEU A 30 -16.61 -13.09 -4.03
C LEU A 30 -16.73 -11.70 -4.65
N LYS A 31 -17.89 -11.05 -4.49
CA LYS A 31 -18.15 -9.70 -5.00
C LYS A 31 -18.07 -8.69 -3.87
N PHE A 32 -17.52 -7.52 -4.16
CA PHE A 32 -17.42 -6.41 -3.22
C PHE A 32 -18.35 -5.27 -3.63
N ASN A 33 -18.82 -4.50 -2.65
CA ASN A 33 -19.48 -3.20 -2.86
C ASN A 33 -18.51 -2.02 -2.65
N ARG A 34 -17.21 -2.30 -2.72
CA ARG A 34 -16.08 -1.37 -2.67
C ARG A 34 -15.08 -1.76 -3.74
N ILE A 35 -14.36 -0.79 -4.28
CA ILE A 35 -13.13 -1.04 -5.02
C ILE A 35 -12.00 -1.16 -4.01
N ALA A 36 -11.31 -2.29 -4.00
CA ALA A 36 -10.25 -2.57 -3.03
C ALA A 36 -8.97 -2.98 -3.75
N TYR A 37 -7.97 -2.09 -3.71
CA TYR A 37 -6.62 -2.37 -4.16
C TYR A 37 -5.72 -2.69 -2.96
N SER A 38 -4.90 -3.72 -3.12
CA SER A 38 -3.73 -3.96 -2.29
C SER A 38 -2.51 -3.34 -2.96
N ALA A 39 -1.80 -2.45 -2.25
CA ALA A 39 -0.49 -1.99 -2.68
C ALA A 39 0.52 -3.10 -2.42
N ALA A 40 0.91 -3.82 -3.47
CA ALA A 40 1.64 -5.07 -3.35
C ALA A 40 3.15 -4.84 -3.12
N HIS A 41 3.75 -5.64 -2.23
CA HIS A 41 5.20 -5.71 -2.00
C HIS A 41 5.93 -6.36 -3.18
N VAL A 42 7.27 -6.36 -3.14
CA VAL A 42 8.13 -7.09 -4.09
C VAL A 42 8.97 -8.11 -3.36
N VAL A 43 9.32 -9.20 -4.05
CA VAL A 43 10.19 -10.24 -3.50
C VAL A 43 11.58 -10.07 -4.09
N ALA A 44 12.58 -9.85 -3.24
CA ALA A 44 13.96 -9.78 -3.68
C ALA A 44 14.47 -11.15 -4.09
N ASP A 45 15.34 -11.24 -5.10
CA ASP A 45 16.09 -12.47 -5.37
C ASP A 45 17.20 -12.62 -4.31
N PRO A 46 17.14 -13.60 -3.40
CA PRO A 46 18.11 -13.75 -2.33
C PRO A 46 19.44 -14.36 -2.80
N LEU A 47 19.51 -14.88 -4.02
CA LEU A 47 20.70 -15.53 -4.59
C LEU A 47 21.44 -14.65 -5.60
N ALA A 48 20.84 -13.51 -5.97
CA ALA A 48 21.48 -12.55 -6.86
C ALA A 48 22.79 -12.01 -6.26
N ALA A 49 23.85 -12.01 -7.08
CA ALA A 49 25.15 -11.44 -6.71
C ALA A 49 25.14 -9.91 -6.86
N VAL A 50 24.43 -9.23 -5.95
CA VAL A 50 24.28 -7.77 -5.92
C VAL A 50 24.57 -7.21 -4.53
N ASP A 51 24.99 -5.94 -4.46
CA ASP A 51 25.06 -5.19 -3.21
C ASP A 51 23.65 -4.75 -2.80
N PRO A 52 22.99 -5.35 -1.78
CA PRO A 52 21.54 -5.20 -1.61
C PRO A 52 21.07 -3.80 -1.24
N TRP A 53 21.97 -2.93 -0.81
CA TRP A 53 21.69 -1.53 -0.46
C TRP A 53 21.82 -0.57 -1.66
N LEU A 54 22.50 -1.00 -2.72
CA LEU A 54 22.82 -0.17 -3.89
C LEU A 54 22.11 -0.64 -5.16
N ALA A 55 21.81 -1.93 -5.25
CA ALA A 55 21.20 -2.56 -6.41
C ALA A 55 19.91 -3.29 -6.03
N CYS A 56 19.00 -3.38 -7.00
CA CYS A 56 17.74 -4.09 -6.88
C CYS A 56 17.78 -5.38 -7.72
N ALA A 57 17.50 -6.51 -7.09
CA ALA A 57 17.30 -7.79 -7.76
C ALA A 57 15.96 -8.37 -7.31
N ILE A 58 15.08 -8.65 -8.27
CA ILE A 58 13.71 -9.12 -8.02
C ILE A 58 13.57 -10.57 -8.44
N ASP A 59 13.02 -11.39 -7.55
CA ASP A 59 12.42 -12.67 -7.90
C ASP A 59 11.07 -12.39 -8.57
N TRP A 60 11.08 -12.37 -9.91
CA TRP A 60 9.90 -12.04 -10.69
C TRP A 60 8.78 -13.06 -10.55
N ASP A 61 9.10 -14.34 -10.45
CA ASP A 61 8.10 -15.41 -10.43
C ASP A 61 7.33 -15.37 -9.12
N THR A 62 8.02 -15.26 -7.99
CA THR A 62 7.37 -15.13 -6.68
C THR A 62 6.62 -13.80 -6.56
N THR A 63 7.20 -12.70 -7.06
CA THR A 63 6.56 -11.38 -7.08
C THR A 63 5.23 -11.42 -7.85
N ILE A 64 5.19 -12.02 -9.05
CA ILE A 64 3.96 -12.12 -9.86
C ILE A 64 3.00 -13.18 -9.33
N ALA A 65 3.49 -14.28 -8.75
CA ALA A 65 2.65 -15.26 -8.07
C ALA A 65 1.81 -14.60 -6.96
N TYR A 66 2.39 -13.66 -6.22
CA TYR A 66 1.66 -12.92 -5.19
C TYR A 66 0.56 -11.99 -5.77
N ARG A 67 0.78 -11.36 -6.94
CA ARG A 67 -0.30 -10.61 -7.62
C ARG A 67 -1.46 -11.53 -8.01
N ARG A 68 -1.14 -12.72 -8.54
CA ARG A 68 -2.15 -13.75 -8.85
C ARG A 68 -2.91 -14.20 -7.59
N HIS A 69 -2.22 -14.32 -6.46
CA HIS A 69 -2.87 -14.59 -5.17
C HIS A 69 -3.87 -13.47 -4.81
N LEU A 70 -3.46 -12.20 -4.85
CA LEU A 70 -4.36 -11.07 -4.56
C LEU A 70 -5.60 -11.05 -5.47
N TRP A 71 -5.43 -11.25 -6.79
CA TRP A 71 -6.57 -11.34 -7.70
C TRP A 71 -7.46 -12.55 -7.44
N SER A 72 -6.89 -13.69 -7.03
CA SER A 72 -7.68 -14.88 -6.66
C SER A 72 -8.59 -14.63 -5.45
N LEU A 73 -8.23 -13.66 -4.61
CA LEU A 73 -9.03 -13.18 -3.48
C LEU A 73 -9.99 -12.05 -3.87
N GLY A 74 -10.06 -11.67 -5.14
CA GLY A 74 -10.90 -10.59 -5.65
C GLY A 74 -10.33 -9.18 -5.45
N LEU A 75 -9.16 -9.04 -4.84
CA LEU A 75 -8.51 -7.74 -4.62
C LEU A 75 -7.84 -7.25 -5.91
N GLY A 76 -7.89 -5.93 -6.14
CA GLY A 76 -7.05 -5.28 -7.14
C GLY A 76 -5.61 -5.15 -6.69
N VAL A 77 -4.71 -4.90 -7.64
CA VAL A 77 -3.29 -4.63 -7.38
C VAL A 77 -2.97 -3.18 -7.71
N ALA A 78 -2.46 -2.44 -6.73
CA ALA A 78 -1.81 -1.15 -6.94
C ALA A 78 -0.30 -1.38 -7.08
N GLU A 79 0.18 -1.34 -8.31
CA GLU A 79 1.50 -1.81 -8.72
C GLU A 79 2.57 -0.72 -8.63
N ALA A 80 3.80 -1.13 -8.28
CA ALA A 80 4.96 -0.24 -8.18
C ALA A 80 4.72 1.02 -7.31
N MET A 81 3.94 0.86 -6.24
CA MET A 81 3.62 1.87 -5.23
C MET A 81 4.67 1.89 -4.10
N ASP A 82 4.46 2.73 -3.08
CA ASP A 82 5.37 2.84 -1.92
C ASP A 82 5.62 1.48 -1.22
N THR A 83 4.62 0.58 -1.16
CA THR A 83 4.76 -0.76 -0.57
C THR A 83 5.71 -1.67 -1.37
N ALA A 84 5.80 -1.47 -2.68
CA ALA A 84 6.80 -2.10 -3.56
C ALA A 84 8.22 -1.48 -3.39
N GLN A 85 8.41 -0.62 -2.38
CA GLN A 85 9.66 0.10 -2.10
C GLN A 85 10.05 1.12 -3.18
N ARG A 86 9.07 1.63 -3.94
CA ARG A 86 9.27 2.66 -4.97
C ARG A 86 9.92 3.92 -4.38
N GLY A 87 11.03 4.37 -4.97
CA GLY A 87 11.78 5.54 -4.47
C GLY A 87 12.50 5.31 -3.13
N MET A 88 12.54 4.07 -2.64
CA MET A 88 13.23 3.64 -1.40
C MET A 88 13.84 2.24 -1.56
N GLY A 89 14.37 1.94 -2.75
CA GLY A 89 15.04 0.68 -3.08
C GLY A 89 14.71 0.14 -4.47
N LEU A 90 13.48 0.35 -4.93
CA LEU A 90 13.05 0.00 -6.29
C LEU A 90 13.17 1.21 -7.21
N ASP A 91 14.02 1.12 -8.24
CA ASP A 91 14.25 2.18 -9.23
C ASP A 91 13.15 2.22 -10.29
N TRP A 92 13.14 3.29 -11.10
CA TRP A 92 12.16 3.46 -12.16
C TRP A 92 12.22 2.37 -13.25
N PRO A 93 13.38 2.03 -13.84
CA PRO A 93 13.45 0.96 -14.84
C PRO A 93 12.88 -0.38 -14.35
N THR A 94 13.20 -0.78 -13.13
CA THR A 94 12.71 -2.03 -12.52
C THR A 94 11.22 -1.93 -12.19
N SER A 95 10.75 -0.75 -11.79
CA SER A 95 9.33 -0.49 -11.58
C SER A 95 8.51 -0.58 -12.87
N LEU A 96 9.03 -0.08 -13.98
CA LEU A 96 8.36 -0.20 -15.29
C LEU A 96 8.29 -1.67 -15.74
N GLU A 97 9.35 -2.45 -15.50
CA GLU A 97 9.35 -3.89 -15.78
C GLU A 97 8.34 -4.65 -14.90
N LEU A 98 8.23 -4.29 -13.61
CA LEU A 98 7.22 -4.82 -12.71
C LEU A 98 5.80 -4.53 -13.23
N VAL A 99 5.54 -3.28 -13.64
CA VAL A 99 4.25 -2.89 -14.25
C VAL A 99 3.97 -3.72 -15.50
N ARG A 100 4.95 -3.89 -16.40
CA ARG A 100 4.80 -4.69 -17.62
C ARG A 100 4.42 -6.14 -17.29
N ARG A 101 5.12 -6.78 -16.35
CA ARG A 101 4.87 -8.17 -15.97
C ARG A 101 3.52 -8.36 -15.30
N SER A 102 3.12 -7.44 -14.42
CA SER A 102 1.81 -7.50 -13.75
C SER A 102 0.66 -7.29 -14.73
N LEU A 103 0.78 -6.34 -15.68
CA LEU A 103 -0.23 -6.16 -16.73
C LEU A 103 -0.32 -7.38 -17.65
N ASP A 104 0.80 -8.03 -17.95
CA ASP A 104 0.80 -9.26 -18.75
C ASP A 104 0.11 -10.41 -18.01
N ALA A 105 0.46 -10.64 -16.74
CA ALA A 105 -0.15 -11.68 -15.91
C ALA A 105 -1.65 -11.43 -15.64
N ALA A 106 -2.09 -10.18 -15.60
CA ALA A 106 -3.49 -9.81 -15.40
C ALA A 106 -4.39 -10.24 -16.57
N LYS A 107 -3.85 -10.41 -17.79
CA LYS A 107 -4.62 -10.87 -18.96
C LYS A 107 -5.21 -12.26 -18.76
N ASP A 108 -4.54 -13.10 -17.97
CA ASP A 108 -4.97 -14.47 -17.67
C ASP A 108 -6.07 -14.54 -16.60
N VAL A 109 -6.39 -13.40 -15.95
CA VAL A 109 -7.32 -13.35 -14.82
C VAL A 109 -8.50 -12.44 -15.15
N PRO A 110 -9.68 -13.01 -15.49
CA PRO A 110 -10.86 -12.23 -15.84
C PRO A 110 -11.24 -11.23 -14.74
N GLY A 111 -11.35 -9.95 -15.11
CA GLY A 111 -11.72 -8.89 -14.17
C GLY A 111 -10.60 -8.43 -13.23
N ALA A 112 -9.35 -8.86 -13.44
CA ALA A 112 -8.22 -8.37 -12.68
C ALA A 112 -8.10 -6.84 -12.76
N LEU A 113 -8.07 -6.19 -11.60
CA LEU A 113 -7.85 -4.76 -11.48
C LEU A 113 -6.36 -4.51 -11.24
N VAL A 114 -5.77 -3.67 -12.08
CA VAL A 114 -4.38 -3.21 -11.95
C VAL A 114 -4.33 -1.71 -12.20
N ALA A 115 -3.72 -0.97 -11.28
CA ALA A 115 -3.37 0.43 -11.46
C ALA A 115 -1.92 0.65 -11.03
N SER A 116 -1.16 1.46 -11.77
CA SER A 116 0.29 1.51 -11.71
C SER A 116 0.80 2.87 -11.27
N GLY A 117 1.73 2.89 -10.30
CA GLY A 117 2.36 4.09 -9.79
C GLY A 117 3.17 4.84 -10.86
N CYS A 118 2.77 6.09 -11.10
CA CYS A 118 3.38 7.03 -12.04
C CYS A 118 3.83 8.28 -11.29
N GLY A 119 5.12 8.58 -11.31
CA GLY A 119 5.73 9.66 -10.56
C GLY A 119 6.86 10.34 -11.33
N THR A 120 7.84 10.83 -10.58
CA THR A 120 9.03 11.51 -11.12
C THR A 120 10.32 11.03 -10.43
N ASP A 121 10.31 9.79 -9.93
CA ASP A 121 11.37 9.23 -9.08
C ASP A 121 12.67 8.91 -9.83
N HIS A 122 12.65 8.92 -11.16
CA HIS A 122 13.83 8.84 -12.02
C HIS A 122 14.60 10.17 -12.10
N LEU A 123 13.98 11.29 -11.72
CA LEU A 123 14.64 12.58 -11.73
C LEU A 123 15.67 12.66 -10.59
N VAL A 124 16.90 13.04 -10.93
CA VAL A 124 17.92 13.40 -9.94
C VAL A 124 17.52 14.74 -9.32
N LEU A 125 17.05 14.69 -8.06
CA LEU A 125 16.36 15.81 -7.42
C LEU A 125 17.17 17.10 -7.45
N GLU A 126 18.49 17.02 -7.22
CA GLU A 126 19.41 18.16 -7.16
C GLU A 126 19.45 18.96 -8.47
N ASN A 127 19.23 18.26 -9.59
CA ASN A 127 19.31 18.81 -10.94
C ASN A 127 18.00 19.48 -11.37
N VAL A 128 16.86 19.14 -10.77
CA VAL A 128 15.57 19.75 -11.10
C VAL A 128 15.52 21.18 -10.54
N LYS A 129 15.19 22.16 -11.37
CA LYS A 129 15.12 23.59 -11.04
C LYS A 129 13.76 24.22 -11.32
N THR A 130 12.93 23.59 -12.16
CA THR A 130 11.69 24.19 -12.66
C THR A 130 10.53 23.20 -12.63
N VAL A 131 9.30 23.72 -12.56
CA VAL A 131 8.08 22.90 -12.69
C VAL A 131 7.94 22.27 -14.08
N ASP A 132 8.52 22.87 -15.12
CA ASP A 132 8.51 22.30 -16.48
C ASP A 132 9.34 21.01 -16.59
N GLU A 133 10.43 20.90 -15.83
CA GLU A 133 11.20 19.65 -15.73
C GLU A 133 10.39 18.55 -15.00
N VAL A 134 9.62 18.92 -13.99
CA VAL A 134 8.71 18.00 -13.29
C VAL A 134 7.62 17.49 -14.22
N ILE A 135 6.99 18.39 -15.01
CA ILE A 135 5.99 18.03 -16.02
C ILE A 135 6.56 17.01 -17.00
N ARG A 136 7.76 17.27 -17.55
CA ARG A 136 8.43 16.34 -18.48
C ARG A 136 8.71 14.98 -17.82
N GLY A 137 9.11 14.97 -16.55
CA GLY A 137 9.31 13.73 -15.80
C GLY A 137 8.01 12.91 -15.66
N TYR A 138 6.89 13.55 -15.32
CA TYR A 138 5.60 12.86 -15.31
C TYR A 138 5.23 12.35 -16.71
N GLU A 139 5.34 13.19 -17.74
CA GLU A 139 5.05 12.83 -19.14
C GLU A 139 5.83 11.57 -19.57
N GLU A 140 7.11 11.44 -19.19
CA GLU A 140 7.92 10.25 -19.48
C GLU A 140 7.33 8.97 -18.87
N GLN A 141 7.03 8.97 -17.57
CA GLN A 141 6.50 7.77 -16.91
C GLN A 141 5.06 7.46 -17.37
N MET A 142 4.23 8.49 -17.54
CA MET A 142 2.88 8.33 -18.06
C MET A 142 2.90 7.66 -19.43
N ALA A 143 3.69 8.19 -20.37
CA ALA A 143 3.78 7.65 -21.72
C ALA A 143 4.25 6.19 -21.72
N ALA A 144 5.23 5.85 -20.86
CA ALA A 144 5.73 4.49 -20.74
C ALA A 144 4.67 3.51 -20.21
N ILE A 145 3.92 3.88 -19.16
CA ILE A 145 2.89 3.03 -18.56
C ILE A 145 1.66 2.93 -19.49
N GLU A 146 1.21 4.05 -20.06
CA GLU A 146 0.06 4.05 -20.97
C GLU A 146 0.34 3.29 -22.27
N LYS A 147 1.59 3.23 -22.74
CA LYS A 147 2.00 2.38 -23.88
C LYS A 147 1.78 0.89 -23.59
N LEU A 148 1.83 0.49 -22.32
CA LEU A 148 1.52 -0.87 -21.87
C LEU A 148 0.02 -1.08 -21.62
N GLY A 149 -0.80 -0.01 -21.74
CA GLY A 149 -2.23 -0.03 -21.45
C GLY A 149 -2.57 0.06 -19.96
N GLY A 150 -1.64 0.47 -19.10
CA GLY A 150 -1.85 0.54 -17.65
C GLY A 150 -2.68 1.75 -17.22
N LYS A 151 -3.59 1.56 -16.25
CA LYS A 151 -4.26 2.66 -15.52
C LYS A 151 -3.26 3.33 -14.57
N LEU A 152 -3.32 4.65 -14.46
CA LEU A 152 -2.34 5.42 -13.68
C LEU A 152 -2.81 5.68 -12.24
N ILE A 153 -1.89 5.51 -11.30
CA ILE A 153 -1.92 6.15 -9.98
C ILE A 153 -0.88 7.27 -10.02
N LEU A 154 -1.30 8.53 -10.09
CA LEU A 154 -0.40 9.68 -10.08
C LEU A 154 0.15 9.89 -8.67
N MET A 155 1.39 9.45 -8.46
CA MET A 155 2.14 9.57 -7.22
C MET A 155 2.61 11.00 -7.00
N ALA A 156 2.66 11.41 -5.74
CA ALA A 156 3.33 12.65 -5.33
C ALA A 156 4.81 12.65 -5.77
N SER A 157 5.28 13.82 -6.21
CA SER A 157 6.62 14.05 -6.74
C SER A 157 7.51 14.79 -5.74
N ARG A 158 8.60 14.15 -5.28
CA ARG A 158 9.65 14.81 -4.50
C ARG A 158 10.25 16.03 -5.23
N ALA A 159 10.38 15.93 -6.55
CA ALA A 159 10.89 17.02 -7.37
C ALA A 159 9.94 18.23 -7.34
N LEU A 160 8.63 18.01 -7.45
CA LEU A 160 7.63 19.06 -7.33
C LEU A 160 7.64 19.71 -5.95
N ALA A 161 7.68 18.89 -4.89
CA ALA A 161 7.71 19.37 -3.50
C ALA A 161 8.90 20.32 -3.26
N ARG A 162 10.02 20.09 -3.95
CA ARG A 162 11.24 20.89 -3.85
C ARG A 162 11.19 22.19 -4.65
N VAL A 163 10.61 22.19 -5.86
CA VAL A 163 10.69 23.35 -6.78
C VAL A 163 9.45 24.22 -6.82
N ALA A 164 8.30 23.73 -6.35
CA ALA A 164 7.09 24.53 -6.24
C ALA A 164 7.26 25.63 -5.19
N THR A 165 6.83 26.84 -5.53
CA THR A 165 6.90 28.03 -4.67
C THR A 165 5.52 28.48 -4.19
N SER A 166 4.46 27.95 -4.79
CA SER A 166 3.07 28.27 -4.45
C SER A 166 2.11 27.14 -4.83
N PRO A 167 0.86 27.14 -4.30
CA PRO A 167 -0.19 26.25 -4.78
C PRO A 167 -0.42 26.27 -6.30
N ALA A 168 -0.27 27.45 -6.93
CA ALA A 168 -0.44 27.61 -8.38
C ALA A 168 0.55 26.77 -9.21
N ASP A 169 1.74 26.46 -8.66
CA ASP A 169 2.70 25.56 -9.31
C ASP A 169 2.18 24.11 -9.35
N TYR A 170 1.50 23.66 -8.28
CA TYR A 170 0.84 22.36 -8.26
C TYR A 170 -0.34 22.34 -9.24
N GLU A 171 -1.18 23.37 -9.23
CA GLU A 171 -2.31 23.50 -10.17
C GLU A 171 -1.83 23.42 -11.62
N ARG A 172 -0.77 24.17 -11.99
CA ARG A 172 -0.18 24.14 -13.34
C ARG A 172 0.31 22.75 -13.74
N VAL A 173 1.01 22.06 -12.83
CA VAL A 173 1.54 20.71 -13.12
C VAL A 173 0.39 19.73 -13.29
N TYR A 174 -0.54 19.68 -12.34
CA TYR A 174 -1.63 18.70 -12.39
C TYR A 174 -2.65 19.02 -13.50
N ASP A 175 -2.87 20.28 -13.87
CA ASP A 175 -3.68 20.65 -15.06
C ASP A 175 -3.10 20.03 -16.34
N ARG A 176 -1.80 20.22 -16.55
CA ARG A 176 -1.09 19.64 -17.70
C ARG A 176 -1.16 18.10 -17.70
N ILE A 177 -0.91 17.48 -16.56
CA ILE A 177 -0.84 16.02 -16.42
C ILE A 177 -2.24 15.37 -16.52
N LEU A 178 -3.28 15.95 -15.92
CA LEU A 178 -4.63 15.41 -15.95
C LEU A 178 -5.32 15.61 -17.30
N SER A 179 -5.11 16.76 -17.95
CA SER A 179 -5.73 17.05 -19.26
C SER A 179 -5.32 16.04 -20.34
N GLN A 180 -4.07 15.56 -20.31
CA GLN A 180 -3.54 14.61 -21.29
C GLN A 180 -3.76 13.13 -20.96
N ALA A 181 -4.12 12.78 -19.71
CA ALA A 181 -4.29 11.39 -19.30
C ALA A 181 -5.34 10.68 -20.17
N ARG A 182 -5.03 9.48 -20.67
CA ARG A 182 -5.91 8.73 -21.58
C ARG A 182 -7.15 8.15 -20.90
N GLN A 183 -7.06 7.89 -19.61
CA GLN A 183 -8.11 7.33 -18.76
C GLN A 183 -8.17 8.08 -17.43
N PRO A 184 -9.30 8.03 -16.70
CA PRO A 184 -9.36 8.58 -15.35
C PRO A 184 -8.29 7.96 -14.43
N VAL A 185 -7.53 8.80 -13.74
CA VAL A 185 -6.40 8.41 -12.89
C VAL A 185 -6.79 8.40 -11.41
N VAL A 186 -6.03 7.68 -10.59
CA VAL A 186 -6.10 7.82 -9.13
C VAL A 186 -5.01 8.79 -8.69
N LEU A 187 -5.37 9.90 -8.04
CA LEU A 187 -4.39 10.78 -7.41
C LEU A 187 -3.87 10.14 -6.11
N HIS A 188 -2.62 10.40 -5.74
CA HIS A 188 -2.04 9.90 -4.49
C HIS A 188 -1.38 11.01 -3.69
N TRP A 189 -2.01 11.35 -2.56
CA TRP A 189 -1.43 12.24 -1.56
C TRP A 189 -0.74 11.43 -0.47
N LEU A 190 0.58 11.31 -0.57
CA LEU A 190 1.44 10.64 0.41
C LEU A 190 1.94 11.64 1.45
N GLY A 191 1.72 11.36 2.73
CA GLY A 191 2.21 12.20 3.82
C GLY A 191 3.71 12.04 4.11
N ASP A 192 4.28 13.03 4.80
CA ASP A 192 5.70 13.11 5.16
C ASP A 192 6.21 12.04 6.15
N MET A 193 5.33 11.44 6.96
CA MET A 193 5.63 10.26 7.80
C MET A 193 6.08 9.04 6.98
N PHE A 194 5.62 8.92 5.73
CA PHE A 194 6.03 7.90 4.78
C PHE A 194 7.25 8.36 3.99
N ASP A 195 7.26 9.62 3.57
CA ASP A 195 8.34 10.22 2.79
C ASP A 195 8.60 11.68 3.19
N PRO A 196 9.61 11.94 4.04
CA PRO A 196 9.89 13.29 4.54
C PRO A 196 10.16 14.33 3.44
N ALA A 197 10.57 13.91 2.24
CA ALA A 197 10.82 14.81 1.12
C ALA A 197 9.53 15.38 0.49
N LEU A 198 8.36 14.93 0.94
CA LEU A 198 7.04 15.41 0.52
C LEU A 198 6.39 16.39 1.52
N ALA A 199 7.13 16.82 2.55
CA ALA A 199 6.61 17.79 3.51
C ALA A 199 6.06 19.06 2.81
N GLY A 200 4.85 19.47 3.18
CA GLY A 200 4.18 20.63 2.59
C GLY A 200 3.62 20.43 1.18
N TYR A 201 3.43 19.17 0.75
CA TYR A 201 2.81 18.86 -0.55
C TYR A 201 1.48 19.62 -0.73
N TRP A 202 1.20 20.04 -1.97
CA TRP A 202 0.13 20.98 -2.35
C TRP A 202 0.34 22.45 -1.95
N GLY A 203 1.56 22.80 -1.51
CA GLY A 203 2.00 24.19 -1.34
C GLY A 203 1.74 24.77 0.04
N SER A 204 1.40 23.96 1.04
CA SER A 204 1.20 24.41 2.41
C SER A 204 1.54 23.33 3.44
N GLY A 205 2.12 23.74 4.57
CA GLY A 205 2.22 22.89 5.77
C GLY A 205 0.92 22.84 6.58
N ASP A 206 -0.06 23.70 6.25
CA ASP A 206 -1.41 23.64 6.79
C ASP A 206 -2.24 22.70 5.92
N VAL A 207 -2.70 21.59 6.53
CA VAL A 207 -3.34 20.50 5.80
C VAL A 207 -4.69 20.91 5.21
N GLU A 208 -5.43 21.83 5.84
CA GLU A 208 -6.71 22.30 5.28
C GLU A 208 -6.47 23.12 4.01
N LYS A 209 -5.44 23.98 4.00
CA LYS A 209 -5.07 24.74 2.79
C LYS A 209 -4.54 23.84 1.68
N ALA A 210 -3.72 22.85 2.04
CA ALA A 210 -3.25 21.83 1.08
C ALA A 210 -4.43 21.04 0.50
N MET A 211 -5.43 20.70 1.32
CA MET A 211 -6.65 20.03 0.90
C MET A 211 -7.48 20.90 -0.05
N ASP A 212 -7.57 22.21 0.20
CA ASP A 212 -8.24 23.16 -0.70
C ASP A 212 -7.60 23.17 -2.10
N THR A 213 -6.26 23.21 -2.18
CA THR A 213 -5.53 23.09 -3.45
C THR A 213 -5.84 21.77 -4.16
N ALA A 214 -5.73 20.64 -3.46
CA ALA A 214 -5.98 19.32 -4.03
C ALA A 214 -7.44 19.18 -4.53
N LEU A 215 -8.40 19.66 -3.75
CA LEU A 215 -9.82 19.68 -4.16
C LEU A 215 -10.05 20.63 -5.34
N GLY A 216 -9.38 21.78 -5.41
CA GLY A 216 -9.46 22.68 -6.56
C GLY A 216 -9.05 21.99 -7.86
N ILE A 217 -7.91 21.29 -7.83
CA ILE A 217 -7.40 20.47 -8.95
C ILE A 217 -8.41 19.37 -9.33
N ILE A 218 -8.92 18.63 -8.33
CA ILE A 218 -9.90 17.56 -8.58
C ILE A 218 -11.18 18.12 -9.21
N ASN A 219 -11.68 19.26 -8.73
CA ASN A 219 -12.88 19.89 -9.28
C ASN A 219 -12.68 20.33 -10.74
N ALA A 220 -11.52 20.91 -11.07
CA ALA A 220 -11.20 21.34 -12.43
C ALA A 220 -11.11 20.17 -13.43
N HIS A 221 -10.79 18.96 -12.95
CA HIS A 221 -10.56 17.79 -13.79
C HIS A 221 -11.38 16.56 -13.36
N ALA A 222 -12.58 16.74 -12.81
CA ALA A 222 -13.35 15.64 -12.23
C ALA A 222 -13.55 14.45 -13.19
N GLY A 223 -13.77 14.71 -14.48
CA GLY A 223 -13.90 13.66 -15.51
C GLY A 223 -12.60 12.89 -15.83
N LYS A 224 -11.45 13.34 -15.32
CA LYS A 224 -10.13 12.71 -15.46
C LYS A 224 -9.63 12.09 -14.16
N VAL A 225 -10.38 12.20 -13.06
CA VAL A 225 -9.99 11.68 -11.75
C VAL A 225 -10.99 10.60 -11.34
N ASP A 226 -10.53 9.35 -11.32
CA ASP A 226 -11.29 8.21 -10.79
C ASP A 226 -11.46 8.32 -9.26
N GLY A 227 -10.41 8.81 -8.60
CA GLY A 227 -10.42 9.04 -7.17
C GLY A 227 -9.10 9.58 -6.65
N ILE A 228 -9.03 9.77 -5.34
CA ILE A 228 -7.82 10.14 -4.64
C ILE A 228 -7.57 9.18 -3.48
N LYS A 229 -6.32 8.70 -3.39
CA LYS A 229 -5.78 8.06 -2.20
C LYS A 229 -5.15 9.10 -1.28
N ILE A 230 -5.55 9.12 -0.01
CA ILE A 230 -4.92 9.95 1.02
C ILE A 230 -4.22 9.07 2.07
N SER A 231 -2.93 9.31 2.28
CA SER A 231 -2.09 8.58 3.24
C SER A 231 -1.49 9.56 4.27
N LEU A 232 -2.38 10.15 5.08
CA LEU A 232 -2.04 11.07 6.17
C LEU A 232 -2.21 10.45 7.56
N LEU A 233 -2.72 9.21 7.65
CA LEU A 233 -3.00 8.50 8.90
C LEU A 233 -3.90 9.29 9.88
N ASP A 234 -4.81 10.08 9.32
CA ASP A 234 -5.74 10.94 10.05
C ASP A 234 -7.14 10.78 9.45
N LYS A 235 -7.98 10.03 10.15
CA LYS A 235 -9.33 9.69 9.70
C LYS A 235 -10.23 10.91 9.54
N ASP A 236 -10.07 11.93 10.38
CA ASP A 236 -10.96 13.09 10.38
C ASP A 236 -10.69 13.94 9.14
N LYS A 237 -9.43 14.05 8.72
CA LYS A 237 -9.04 14.68 7.46
C LYS A 237 -9.55 13.93 6.24
N GLU A 238 -9.50 12.59 6.25
CA GLU A 238 -10.08 11.79 5.17
C GLU A 238 -11.60 12.00 5.07
N ILE A 239 -12.31 11.95 6.19
CA ILE A 239 -13.76 12.17 6.26
C ILE A 239 -14.13 13.59 5.78
N ALA A 240 -13.36 14.61 6.20
CA ALA A 240 -13.55 15.98 5.74
C ALA A 240 -13.37 16.09 4.22
N MET A 241 -12.32 15.48 3.67
CA MET A 241 -12.03 15.53 2.24
C MET A 241 -13.08 14.77 1.40
N ARG A 242 -13.44 13.54 1.79
CA ARG A 242 -14.37 12.72 0.98
C ARG A 242 -15.75 13.35 0.84
N ARG A 243 -16.17 14.16 1.82
CA ARG A 243 -17.45 14.89 1.78
C ARG A 243 -17.46 16.09 0.82
N ARG A 244 -16.28 16.51 0.36
CA ARG A 244 -16.06 17.65 -0.53
C ARG A 244 -15.69 17.23 -1.96
N LEU A 245 -15.57 15.93 -2.23
CA LEU A 245 -15.24 15.42 -3.56
C LEU A 245 -16.39 15.69 -4.56
N PRO A 246 -16.09 15.90 -5.85
CA PRO A 246 -17.11 15.97 -6.88
C PRO A 246 -17.84 14.63 -7.04
N ALA A 247 -19.07 14.68 -7.57
CA ALA A 247 -19.83 13.48 -7.91
C ALA A 247 -19.02 12.54 -8.82
N GLY A 248 -19.02 11.25 -8.49
CA GLY A 248 -18.29 10.21 -9.22
C GLY A 248 -16.81 10.05 -8.85
N VAL A 249 -16.21 11.01 -8.15
CA VAL A 249 -14.82 10.90 -7.67
C VAL A 249 -14.78 10.11 -6.36
N ARG A 250 -13.95 9.07 -6.32
CA ARG A 250 -13.84 8.16 -5.17
C ARG A 250 -12.82 8.65 -4.15
N MET A 251 -13.09 8.39 -2.87
CA MET A 251 -12.06 8.40 -1.83
C MET A 251 -11.52 6.98 -1.70
N TYR A 252 -10.23 6.79 -1.94
CA TYR A 252 -9.52 5.56 -1.60
C TYR A 252 -8.81 5.78 -0.27
N THR A 253 -9.23 5.08 0.78
CA THR A 253 -8.50 5.19 2.05
C THR A 253 -7.08 4.64 1.86
N GLY A 254 -6.12 5.46 2.26
CA GLY A 254 -4.71 5.09 2.42
C GLY A 254 -4.29 5.11 3.89
N ASP A 255 -5.27 5.07 4.80
CA ASP A 255 -5.10 5.09 6.25
C ASP A 255 -5.07 3.66 6.82
N ASP A 256 -3.87 3.11 6.93
CA ASP A 256 -3.64 1.79 7.50
C ASP A 256 -3.88 1.73 9.03
N PHE A 257 -4.25 2.83 9.70
CA PHE A 257 -4.60 2.87 11.13
C PHE A 257 -6.11 2.77 11.38
N ASN A 258 -6.92 3.22 10.41
CA ASN A 258 -8.37 3.43 10.58
C ASN A 258 -9.23 2.83 9.44
N TYR A 259 -8.62 2.11 8.50
CA TYR A 259 -9.27 1.54 7.31
C TYR A 259 -10.63 0.85 7.56
N ALA A 260 -10.77 0.05 8.61
CA ALA A 260 -12.02 -0.67 8.86
C ALA A 260 -13.21 0.30 9.07
N GLU A 261 -13.02 1.38 9.84
CA GLU A 261 -14.02 2.42 10.06
C GLU A 261 -14.32 3.18 8.78
N LEU A 262 -13.27 3.58 8.05
CA LEU A 262 -13.36 4.40 6.85
C LEU A 262 -14.05 3.68 5.68
N ILE A 263 -13.76 2.38 5.51
CA ILE A 263 -14.34 1.53 4.47
C ILE A 263 -15.82 1.23 4.75
N ALA A 264 -16.16 0.87 5.99
CA ALA A 264 -17.56 0.69 6.40
C ALA A 264 -18.36 1.97 6.11
N GLY A 265 -17.75 3.11 6.44
CA GLY A 265 -18.35 4.41 6.22
C GLY A 265 -19.29 4.82 7.34
N ASP A 266 -19.66 6.09 7.32
CA ASP A 266 -20.61 6.70 8.25
C ASP A 266 -21.98 6.96 7.60
N GLY A 267 -22.09 6.76 6.28
CA GLY A 267 -23.32 6.98 5.51
C GLY A 267 -23.69 8.46 5.34
N PHE A 268 -22.85 9.40 5.76
CA PHE A 268 -23.15 10.83 5.71
C PHE A 268 -22.59 11.50 4.46
N GLY A 269 -23.44 12.27 3.77
CA GLY A 269 -23.02 13.11 2.65
C GLY A 269 -24.10 13.23 1.58
N LYS A 270 -23.75 13.88 0.47
CA LYS A 270 -24.67 14.09 -0.67
C LYS A 270 -24.55 12.98 -1.71
N GLU A 271 -23.33 12.48 -1.92
CA GLU A 271 -23.03 11.38 -2.82
C GLU A 271 -22.79 10.11 -2.02
N THR A 272 -23.01 8.94 -2.64
CA THR A 272 -22.67 7.65 -2.01
C THR A 272 -21.20 7.57 -1.60
N THR A 273 -20.29 8.17 -2.38
CA THR A 273 -18.85 8.22 -2.09
C THR A 273 -18.47 9.17 -0.94
N HIS A 274 -19.39 10.00 -0.44
CA HIS A 274 -19.11 10.87 0.72
C HIS A 274 -19.28 10.13 2.05
N GLY A 275 -20.16 9.12 2.07
CA GLY A 275 -20.48 8.36 3.27
C GLY A 275 -19.58 7.16 3.51
N GLN A 276 -18.68 6.82 2.59
CA GLN A 276 -17.82 5.62 2.66
C GLN A 276 -16.57 5.79 1.79
N SER A 277 -15.48 5.12 2.14
CA SER A 277 -14.26 5.08 1.34
C SER A 277 -14.11 3.72 0.63
N ASP A 278 -13.62 3.74 -0.60
CA ASP A 278 -12.96 2.60 -1.25
C ASP A 278 -11.56 2.40 -0.62
N ALA A 279 -10.79 1.41 -1.06
CA ALA A 279 -9.50 1.08 -0.43
C ALA A 279 -8.34 1.01 -1.42
N LEU A 280 -7.20 1.60 -1.05
CA LEU A 280 -5.89 1.38 -1.67
C LEU A 280 -4.83 1.35 -0.57
N LEU A 281 -4.65 0.17 0.04
CA LEU A 281 -3.96 0.02 1.33
C LEU A 281 -2.72 -0.87 1.22
N GLY A 282 -1.70 -0.55 2.02
CA GLY A 282 -0.54 -1.42 2.18
C GLY A 282 -0.86 -2.60 3.11
N ILE A 283 -1.70 -2.40 4.13
CA ILE A 283 -2.09 -3.48 5.04
C ILE A 283 -2.86 -4.59 4.32
N PHE A 284 -3.63 -4.27 3.26
CA PHE A 284 -4.36 -5.26 2.46
C PHE A 284 -3.45 -6.25 1.74
N ASP A 285 -2.15 -5.97 1.64
CA ASP A 285 -1.15 -6.97 1.28
C ASP A 285 -1.04 -8.01 2.40
N ALA A 286 -0.63 -7.59 3.60
CA ALA A 286 -0.35 -8.48 4.71
C ALA A 286 -1.58 -9.20 5.29
N ILE A 287 -2.80 -8.70 5.04
CA ILE A 287 -4.06 -9.27 5.55
C ILE A 287 -5.02 -9.71 4.45
N ALA A 288 -4.54 -9.92 3.22
CA ALA A 288 -5.36 -10.12 2.03
C ALA A 288 -6.54 -11.10 2.20
N PRO A 289 -6.39 -12.29 2.82
CA PRO A 289 -7.52 -13.20 3.03
C PRO A 289 -8.61 -12.60 3.93
N ALA A 290 -8.22 -11.98 5.04
CA ALA A 290 -9.16 -11.35 5.98
C ALA A 290 -9.87 -10.14 5.34
N ALA A 291 -9.13 -9.31 4.59
CA ALA A 291 -9.71 -8.19 3.83
C ALA A 291 -10.75 -8.67 2.82
N SER A 292 -10.44 -9.71 2.06
CA SER A 292 -11.36 -10.29 1.07
C SER A 292 -12.66 -10.79 1.72
N VAL A 293 -12.56 -11.62 2.76
CA VAL A 293 -13.75 -12.16 3.45
C VAL A 293 -14.59 -11.03 4.05
N ALA A 294 -13.95 -10.07 4.73
CA ALA A 294 -14.65 -8.94 5.32
C ALA A 294 -15.39 -8.10 4.27
N LEU A 295 -14.75 -7.77 3.15
CA LEU A 295 -15.37 -7.02 2.07
C LEU A 295 -16.57 -7.76 1.44
N GLY A 296 -16.51 -9.10 1.37
CA GLY A 296 -17.65 -9.91 0.94
C GLY A 296 -18.82 -9.92 1.93
N GLU A 297 -18.55 -9.90 3.23
CA GLU A 297 -19.59 -9.75 4.27
C GLU A 297 -20.20 -8.34 4.22
N LEU A 298 -19.38 -7.31 4.03
CA LEU A 298 -19.84 -5.92 3.87
C LEU A 298 -20.74 -5.76 2.63
N ALA A 299 -20.41 -6.44 1.52
CA ALA A 299 -21.22 -6.43 0.30
C ALA A 299 -22.61 -7.04 0.50
N GLN A 300 -22.77 -7.94 1.48
CA GLN A 300 -24.05 -8.55 1.86
C GLN A 300 -24.79 -7.77 2.95
N GLY A 301 -24.23 -6.65 3.42
CA GLY A 301 -24.82 -5.85 4.50
C GLY A 301 -24.52 -6.38 5.91
N HIS A 302 -23.64 -7.38 6.07
CA HIS A 302 -23.29 -7.94 7.37
C HIS A 302 -22.17 -7.12 8.06
N ILE A 303 -22.48 -5.88 8.42
CA ILE A 303 -21.50 -4.92 8.97
C ILE A 303 -20.82 -5.41 10.27
N GLU A 304 -21.56 -6.10 11.14
CA GLU A 304 -21.01 -6.66 12.38
C GLU A 304 -19.95 -7.73 12.11
N LYS A 305 -20.17 -8.59 11.10
CA LYS A 305 -19.19 -9.61 10.68
C LYS A 305 -17.96 -8.96 10.04
N PHE A 306 -18.16 -7.94 9.21
CA PHE A 306 -17.07 -7.15 8.64
C PHE A 306 -16.15 -6.60 9.76
N HIS A 307 -16.74 -6.00 10.81
CA HIS A 307 -15.97 -5.48 11.94
C HIS A 307 -15.36 -6.59 12.81
N ALA A 308 -16.05 -7.72 12.99
CA ALA A 308 -15.50 -8.85 13.73
C ALA A 308 -14.26 -9.46 13.05
N ILE A 309 -14.20 -9.43 11.71
CA ILE A 309 -13.05 -9.91 10.94
C ILE A 309 -11.91 -8.88 10.95
N LEU A 310 -12.17 -7.61 10.65
CA LEU A 310 -11.10 -6.61 10.55
C LEU A 310 -10.66 -6.02 11.89
N GLY A 311 -11.53 -5.97 12.90
CA GLY A 311 -11.21 -5.39 14.21
C GLY A 311 -9.92 -5.94 14.82
N PRO A 312 -9.73 -7.28 14.88
CA PRO A 312 -8.49 -7.88 15.36
C PRO A 312 -7.24 -7.57 14.52
N THR A 313 -7.41 -7.22 13.24
CA THR A 313 -6.30 -6.88 12.33
C THR A 313 -5.80 -5.43 12.51
N VAL A 314 -6.62 -4.54 13.10
CA VAL A 314 -6.26 -3.13 13.31
C VAL A 314 -5.04 -2.96 14.23
N PRO A 315 -4.95 -3.63 15.41
CA PRO A 315 -3.74 -3.57 16.24
C PRO A 315 -2.47 -4.04 15.51
N LEU A 316 -2.55 -5.13 14.72
CA LEU A 316 -1.43 -5.58 13.89
C LEU A 316 -1.01 -4.50 12.90
N SER A 317 -1.98 -3.91 12.19
CA SER A 317 -1.71 -2.87 11.21
C SER A 317 -1.00 -1.67 11.84
N ARG A 318 -1.54 -1.15 12.94
CA ARG A 318 -0.93 -0.03 13.69
C ARG A 318 0.49 -0.34 14.12
N HIS A 319 0.78 -1.60 14.51
CA HIS A 319 2.12 -2.03 14.86
C HIS A 319 3.07 -2.12 13.65
N ILE A 320 2.61 -2.67 12.53
CA ILE A 320 3.38 -2.69 11.27
C ILE A 320 3.75 -1.26 10.83
N PHE A 321 2.79 -0.34 10.91
CA PHE A 321 2.93 1.06 10.49
C PHE A 321 3.41 2.01 11.60
N ALA A 322 3.81 1.49 12.77
CA ALA A 322 4.30 2.28 13.89
C ALA A 322 5.55 3.10 13.50
N ALA A 323 5.73 4.25 14.14
CA ALA A 323 6.89 5.11 13.89
C ALA A 323 8.23 4.34 14.08
N PRO A 324 9.26 4.58 13.22
CA PRO A 324 9.22 5.37 11.98
C PRO A 324 8.45 4.63 10.86
N THR A 325 7.36 5.25 10.38
CA THR A 325 6.33 4.59 9.55
C THR A 325 6.86 4.09 8.22
N ARG A 326 7.80 4.78 7.56
CA ARG A 326 8.41 4.37 6.28
C ARG A 326 8.95 2.93 6.23
N PHE A 327 9.19 2.28 7.37
CA PHE A 327 9.64 0.88 7.48
C PHE A 327 8.49 -0.13 7.67
N TYR A 328 7.23 0.25 7.41
CA TYR A 328 6.11 -0.68 7.47
C TYR A 328 6.25 -1.85 6.48
N LYS A 329 6.91 -1.60 5.34
CA LYS A 329 7.20 -2.58 4.27
C LYS A 329 7.86 -3.84 4.83
N THR A 330 8.74 -3.67 5.82
CA THR A 330 9.41 -4.78 6.52
C THR A 330 8.42 -5.68 7.26
N GLY A 331 7.40 -5.10 7.90
CA GLY A 331 6.34 -5.87 8.56
C GLY A 331 5.43 -6.58 7.55
N VAL A 332 5.14 -5.94 6.41
CA VAL A 332 4.36 -6.55 5.31
C VAL A 332 5.09 -7.77 4.74
N VAL A 333 6.36 -7.62 4.36
CA VAL A 333 7.16 -8.74 3.82
C VAL A 333 7.40 -9.82 4.89
N PHE A 334 7.51 -9.44 6.17
CA PHE A 334 7.58 -10.42 7.25
C PHE A 334 6.31 -11.27 7.34
N MET A 335 5.12 -10.69 7.16
CA MET A 335 3.86 -11.44 7.07
C MET A 335 3.84 -12.37 5.85
N ALA A 336 4.26 -11.89 4.68
CA ALA A 336 4.38 -12.72 3.48
C ALA A 336 5.32 -13.91 3.71
N TRP A 337 6.45 -13.68 4.36
CA TRP A 337 7.38 -14.73 4.78
C TRP A 337 6.78 -15.65 5.84
N LEU A 338 6.02 -15.19 6.84
CA LEU A 338 5.41 -16.13 7.79
C LEU A 338 4.40 -17.06 7.10
N ASN A 339 3.65 -16.55 6.12
CA ASN A 339 2.52 -17.26 5.51
C ASN A 339 2.84 -18.15 4.30
N GLY A 340 4.09 -18.16 3.81
CA GLY A 340 4.46 -19.05 2.69
C GLY A 340 4.56 -18.37 1.33
N HIS A 341 4.25 -17.07 1.25
CA HIS A 341 4.22 -16.33 -0.02
C HIS A 341 5.63 -16.04 -0.57
N GLN A 342 6.66 -16.14 0.27
CA GLN A 342 8.06 -16.22 -0.13
C GLN A 342 8.84 -17.19 0.78
N SER A 343 9.99 -17.69 0.30
CA SER A 343 10.77 -18.72 1.00
C SER A 343 11.79 -18.18 2.01
N HIS A 344 12.20 -16.93 1.86
CA HIS A 344 13.26 -16.25 2.64
C HIS A 344 12.76 -14.90 3.19
N PHE A 345 13.51 -14.28 4.11
CA PHE A 345 13.25 -12.92 4.60
C PHE A 345 14.37 -11.97 4.15
N THR A 346 14.46 -11.78 2.83
CA THR A 346 15.36 -10.81 2.18
C THR A 346 14.50 -9.80 1.45
N MET A 347 14.88 -8.53 1.53
CA MET A 347 14.18 -7.42 0.93
C MET A 347 15.12 -6.59 0.07
N VAL A 348 14.54 -5.91 -0.92
CA VAL A 348 15.23 -4.86 -1.66
C VAL A 348 15.74 -3.81 -0.67
N GLY A 349 16.89 -3.19 -0.94
CA GLY A 349 17.49 -2.20 -0.03
C GLY A 349 17.96 -2.78 1.31
N GLY A 350 18.04 -4.11 1.45
CA GLY A 350 18.40 -4.77 2.71
C GLY A 350 17.42 -4.49 3.87
N GLN A 351 16.17 -4.15 3.56
CA GLN A 351 15.20 -3.64 4.55
C GLN A 351 14.64 -4.69 5.51
N GLN A 352 15.06 -5.96 5.43
CA GLN A 352 14.73 -6.98 6.43
C GLN A 352 15.23 -6.62 7.85
N SER A 353 16.20 -5.70 7.97
CA SER A 353 16.79 -5.29 9.25
C SER A 353 16.26 -3.96 9.82
N THR A 354 15.31 -3.30 9.17
CA THR A 354 14.83 -1.96 9.60
C THR A 354 13.80 -2.00 10.73
N ARG A 355 13.46 -3.18 11.25
CA ARG A 355 12.67 -3.40 12.47
C ARG A 355 13.42 -4.33 13.42
N SER A 356 13.23 -4.13 14.71
CA SER A 356 13.91 -4.92 15.74
C SER A 356 13.28 -6.30 15.91
N LEU A 357 14.02 -7.25 16.49
CA LEU A 357 13.47 -8.55 16.87
C LEU A 357 12.26 -8.44 17.81
N GLN A 358 12.26 -7.45 18.71
CA GLN A 358 11.12 -7.16 19.59
C GLN A 358 9.88 -6.76 18.78
N HIS A 359 10.06 -5.98 17.71
CA HIS A 359 8.99 -5.61 16.80
C HIS A 359 8.43 -6.84 16.08
N PHE A 360 9.29 -7.71 15.55
CA PHE A 360 8.86 -8.95 14.88
C PHE A 360 8.14 -9.92 15.83
N ALA A 361 8.61 -10.05 17.08
CA ALA A 361 7.96 -10.87 18.09
C ALA A 361 6.55 -10.36 18.42
N GLU A 362 6.38 -9.05 18.56
CA GLU A 362 5.05 -8.47 18.78
C GLU A 362 4.15 -8.57 17.56
N LEU A 363 4.69 -8.34 16.36
CA LEU A 363 3.98 -8.54 15.10
C LEU A 363 3.45 -9.98 15.01
N PHE A 364 4.29 -10.97 15.31
CA PHE A 364 3.89 -12.39 15.32
C PHE A 364 2.72 -12.65 16.28
N ARG A 365 2.76 -12.10 17.50
CA ARG A 365 1.65 -12.25 18.48
C ARG A 365 0.36 -11.62 17.98
N LEU A 366 0.45 -10.44 17.36
CA LEU A 366 -0.70 -9.72 16.82
C LEU A 366 -1.28 -10.44 15.60
N ALA A 367 -0.43 -11.02 14.74
CA ALA A 367 -0.85 -11.83 13.61
C ALA A 367 -1.59 -13.11 14.04
N ASP A 368 -1.09 -13.82 15.06
CA ASP A 368 -1.81 -14.95 15.66
C ASP A 368 -3.15 -14.52 16.27
N ALA A 369 -3.15 -13.45 17.08
CA ALA A 369 -4.35 -12.91 17.70
C ALA A 369 -5.43 -12.47 16.69
N ALA A 370 -5.02 -12.11 15.48
CA ALA A 370 -5.88 -11.69 14.39
C ALA A 370 -6.30 -12.83 13.44
N ASN A 371 -5.91 -14.08 13.73
CA ASN A 371 -6.15 -15.25 12.87
C ASN A 371 -5.53 -15.09 11.46
N LEU A 372 -4.34 -14.51 11.36
CA LEU A 372 -3.69 -14.20 10.08
C LEU A 372 -2.54 -15.15 9.71
N LEU A 373 -2.26 -16.16 10.54
CA LEU A 373 -1.26 -17.19 10.26
C LEU A 373 -1.90 -18.33 9.45
N GLU A 374 -1.69 -18.32 8.13
CA GLU A 374 -2.27 -19.29 7.19
C GLU A 374 -1.75 -20.72 7.41
N GLN A 375 -0.49 -20.82 7.84
CA GLN A 375 0.20 -22.08 8.09
C GLN A 375 0.92 -21.98 9.45
N PRO A 376 0.21 -22.17 10.58
CA PRO A 376 0.75 -21.92 11.92
C PRO A 376 2.08 -22.65 12.21
N GLU A 377 2.22 -23.91 11.77
CA GLU A 377 3.46 -24.67 11.93
C GLU A 377 4.63 -24.05 11.14
N LEU A 378 4.37 -23.57 9.92
CA LEU A 378 5.37 -22.90 9.10
C LEU A 378 5.78 -21.56 9.72
N ALA A 379 4.80 -20.77 10.16
CA ALA A 379 5.04 -19.49 10.82
C ALA A 379 5.88 -19.67 12.09
N VAL A 380 5.58 -20.67 12.93
CA VAL A 380 6.37 -20.98 14.12
C VAL A 380 7.79 -21.40 13.77
N ARG A 381 7.97 -22.27 12.76
CA ARG A 381 9.32 -22.66 12.31
C ARG A 381 10.13 -21.44 11.85
N ARG A 382 9.53 -20.57 11.05
CA ARG A 382 10.18 -19.35 10.53
C ARG A 382 10.51 -18.36 11.65
N MET A 383 9.59 -18.13 12.57
CA MET A 383 9.87 -17.29 13.73
C MET A 383 11.01 -17.85 14.58
N LYS A 384 11.07 -19.18 14.80
CA LYS A 384 12.22 -19.84 15.44
C LYS A 384 13.53 -19.66 14.66
N THR A 385 13.51 -19.72 13.33
CA THR A 385 14.69 -19.42 12.51
C THR A 385 15.18 -17.99 12.73
N LEU A 386 14.28 -17.01 12.79
CA LEU A 386 14.64 -15.62 13.05
C LEU A 386 15.22 -15.44 14.47
N LEU A 387 14.64 -16.10 15.47
CA LEU A 387 15.12 -16.10 16.85
C LEU A 387 16.54 -16.69 16.94
N ALA A 388 16.76 -17.85 16.32
CA ALA A 388 18.06 -18.52 16.29
C ALA A 388 19.13 -17.66 15.62
N LEU A 389 18.79 -16.95 14.54
CA LEU A 389 19.68 -15.97 13.90
C LEU A 389 20.11 -14.85 14.86
N HIS A 390 19.29 -14.53 15.85
CA HIS A 390 19.57 -13.55 16.90
C HIS A 390 20.09 -14.18 18.22
N GLY A 391 20.47 -15.46 18.19
CA GLY A 391 21.04 -16.16 19.35
C GLY A 391 20.03 -16.57 20.42
N ILE A 392 18.76 -16.77 20.05
CA ILE A 392 17.70 -17.30 20.94
C ILE A 392 17.28 -18.69 20.43
N GLU A 393 17.46 -19.71 21.27
CA GLU A 393 17.14 -21.11 20.97
C GLU A 393 15.68 -21.50 21.22
#